data_AF-A0A7C2A9D6-F1
#
_entry.id   AF-A0A7C2A9D6-F1
#
_cell.length_a   1.000
_cell.length_b   1.000
_cell.length_c   1.000
_cell.angle_alpha   90.00
_cell.angle_beta   90.00
_cell.angle_gamma   90.00
#
_symmetry.space_group_name_H-M   'P 1'
#
loop_
_entity.id
_entity.type
_entity.pdbx_description
1 polymer ?
#
loop_
_entity_poly.entity_id
_entity_poly.type
_entity_poly.pdbx_seq_one_letter_code
_entity_poly.pdbx_strand_id
1 'polypeptide(L)' 'MKIALRALHRHLPAQLVRRACRFIPRDDAEYLAMSFFSLKRSEIYLSQKPVSPEITRNFWTLVKRAARGEPLQYL' A
#
# COMPACT_ATOMS: atom_id res chain seq x y z
N MET A 1 2.08 -5.14 34.84
CA MET A 1 2.24 -4.31 33.62
C MET A 1 2.47 -5.21 32.41
N LYS A 2 1.46 -5.50 31.61
CA LYS A 2 1.60 -6.20 30.31
C LYS A 2 1.35 -5.19 29.19
N ILE A 3 2.27 -4.24 29.02
CA ILE A 3 2.33 -3.40 27.81
C ILE A 3 3.11 -4.21 26.78
N ALA A 4 2.56 -5.38 26.40
CA ALA A 4 3.04 -6.12 25.25
C ALA A 4 2.45 -5.39 24.04
N LEU A 5 3.22 -4.41 23.58
CA LEU A 5 3.18 -3.77 22.28
C LEU A 5 2.15 -4.43 21.36
N ARG A 6 0.95 -3.82 21.29
CA ARG A 6 0.33 -3.59 19.99
C ARG A 6 1.36 -2.84 19.16
N ALA A 7 2.36 -3.55 18.62
CA ALA A 7 3.12 -3.08 17.49
C ALA A 7 2.05 -2.95 16.41
N LEU A 8 1.44 -1.77 16.34
CA LEU A 8 0.64 -1.36 15.19
C LEU A 8 1.48 -1.81 14.00
N HIS A 9 0.99 -2.77 13.23
CA HIS A 9 1.65 -3.25 12.02
C HIS A 9 1.68 -2.08 11.04
N ARG A 10 2.58 -1.13 11.26
CA ARG A 10 2.79 0.02 10.41
C ARG A 10 3.66 -0.48 9.28
N HIS A 11 3.05 -0.70 8.14
CA HIS A 11 3.75 -1.13 6.95
C HIS A 11 4.46 0.06 6.30
N LEU A 12 5.62 -0.19 5.69
CA LEU A 12 6.21 0.79 4.79
C LEU A 12 5.51 0.71 3.42
N PRO A 13 5.44 1.81 2.65
CA PRO A 13 4.88 1.80 1.29
C PRO A 13 5.49 0.71 0.42
N ALA A 14 6.82 0.55 0.44
CA ALA A 14 7.52 -0.53 -0.26
C ALA A 14 7.03 -1.93 0.12
N GLN A 15 6.71 -2.17 1.41
CA GLN A 15 6.20 -3.46 1.86
C GLN A 15 4.77 -3.70 1.36
N LEU A 16 3.94 -2.66 1.32
CA LEU A 16 2.58 -2.74 0.79
C LEU A 16 2.59 -3.04 -0.70
N VAL A 17 3.43 -2.35 -1.48
CA VAL A 17 3.61 -2.63 -2.92
C VAL A 17 4.07 -4.07 -3.14
N ARG A 18 5.12 -4.52 -2.45
CA ARG A 18 5.62 -5.91 -2.58
C ARG A 18 4.53 -6.96 -2.29
N ARG A 19 3.63 -6.68 -1.36
CA ARG A 19 2.50 -7.57 -1.06
C ARG A 19 1.40 -7.46 -2.10
N ALA A 20 1.09 -6.26 -2.60
CA ALA A 20 0.11 -6.02 -3.64
C ALA A 20 0.49 -6.68 -4.97
N CYS A 21 1.78 -6.75 -5.30
CA CYS A 21 2.28 -7.46 -6.50
C CYS A 21 1.94 -8.96 -6.54
N ARG A 22 1.44 -9.55 -5.44
CA ARG A 22 0.93 -10.93 -5.43
C ARG A 22 -0.49 -11.06 -6.01
N PHE A 23 -1.19 -9.94 -6.18
CA PHE A 23 -2.60 -9.88 -6.58
C PHE A 23 -2.81 -9.12 -7.88
N ILE A 24 -1.98 -8.11 -8.15
CA ILE A 24 -2.05 -7.26 -9.33
C ILE A 24 -0.65 -7.09 -9.94
N PRO A 25 -0.54 -6.72 -11.23
CA PRO A 25 0.74 -6.38 -11.86
C PRO A 25 1.52 -5.34 -11.05
N ARG A 26 2.86 -5.42 -11.14
CA ARG A 26 3.75 -4.54 -10.39
C ARG A 26 3.55 -3.06 -10.74
N ASP A 27 3.41 -2.75 -12.02
CA ASP A 27 3.17 -1.36 -12.46
C ASP A 27 1.87 -0.80 -11.89
N ASP A 28 0.83 -1.61 -11.81
CA ASP A 28 -0.46 -1.24 -11.21
C ASP A 28 -0.34 -1.02 -9.70
N ALA A 29 0.37 -1.90 -9.00
CA ALA A 29 0.63 -1.77 -7.58
C ALA A 29 1.45 -0.51 -7.26
N GLU A 30 2.46 -0.21 -8.06
CA GLU A 30 3.25 1.01 -7.95
C GLU A 30 2.41 2.24 -8.29
N TYR A 31 1.59 2.20 -9.34
CA TYR A 31 0.68 3.29 -9.70
C TYR A 31 -0.31 3.61 -8.58
N LEU A 32 -0.98 2.60 -8.02
CA LEU A 32 -1.89 2.76 -6.89
C LEU A 32 -1.17 3.36 -5.69
N ALA A 33 0.05 2.91 -5.39
CA ALA A 33 0.83 3.45 -4.28
C ALA A 33 1.28 4.91 -4.54
N MET A 34 1.67 5.24 -5.76
CA MET A 34 2.04 6.61 -6.14
C MET A 34 0.86 7.56 -5.94
N SER A 35 -0.31 7.20 -6.48
CA SER A 35 -1.54 7.98 -6.36
C SER A 35 -1.98 8.10 -4.90
N PHE A 36 -2.10 6.95 -4.22
CA PHE A 36 -2.67 6.88 -2.88
C PHE A 36 -1.79 7.50 -1.78
N PHE A 37 -0.47 7.37 -1.88
CA PHE A 37 0.46 7.96 -0.91
C PHE A 37 0.99 9.33 -1.34
N SER A 38 0.62 9.81 -2.53
CA SER A 38 1.19 11.04 -3.13
C SER A 38 2.71 11.00 -3.19
N LEU A 39 3.26 9.85 -3.61
CA LEU A 39 4.70 9.60 -3.73
C LEU A 39 5.09 9.38 -5.18
N LYS A 40 6.32 9.74 -5.54
CA LYS A 40 6.94 9.29 -6.79
C LYS A 40 7.34 7.81 -6.67
N ARG A 41 7.49 7.14 -7.82
CA ARG A 41 7.91 5.73 -7.87
C ARG A 41 9.19 5.44 -7.07
N SER A 42 10.20 6.31 -7.19
CA SER A 42 11.45 6.21 -6.43
C SER A 42 11.25 6.36 -4.92
N GLU A 43 10.33 7.23 -4.51
CA GLU A 43 10.06 7.52 -3.10
C GLU A 43 9.32 6.38 -2.40
N ILE A 44 8.56 5.54 -3.12
CA ILE A 44 7.91 4.35 -2.53
C ILE A 44 8.94 3.45 -1.83
N TYR A 45 10.10 3.26 -2.47
CA TYR A 45 11.16 2.37 -1.99
C TYR A 45 12.09 3.00 -0.97
N LEU A 46 12.21 4.34 -1.00
CA LEU A 46 13.03 5.11 -0.06
C LEU A 46 12.25 5.56 1.18
N SER A 47 10.92 5.60 1.11
CA SER A 47 10.07 6.06 2.19
C SER A 47 10.16 5.11 3.39
N GLN A 48 10.76 5.62 4.46
CA GLN A 48 10.77 4.98 5.78
C GLN A 48 9.59 5.43 6.63
N LYS A 49 8.68 6.24 6.08
CA LYS A 49 7.51 6.72 6.81
C LYS A 49 6.51 5.57 6.99
N PRO A 50 6.22 5.15 8.23
CA PRO A 50 5.28 4.07 8.46
C PRO A 50 3.85 4.50 8.12
N VAL A 51 3.11 3.63 7.44
CA VAL A 51 1.71 3.84 7.09
C VAL A 51 0.81 3.39 8.23
N SER A 52 -0.22 4.17 8.57
CA SER A 52 -1.17 3.79 9.61
C SER A 52 -2.00 2.57 9.19
N PRO A 53 -2.56 1.78 10.14
CA PRO A 53 -3.40 0.63 9.80
C PRO A 53 -4.66 1.00 9.00
N GLU A 54 -5.24 2.18 9.25
CA GLU A 54 -6.39 2.70 8.52
C GLU A 54 -6.04 2.94 7.05
N ILE A 55 -4.96 3.68 6.81
CA ILE A 55 -4.47 3.95 5.45
C ILE A 55 -4.10 2.64 4.74
N THR A 56 -3.47 1.70 5.45
CA THR A 56 -3.16 0.37 4.91
C THR A 56 -4.42 -0.38 4.47
N ARG A 57 -5.50 -0.33 5.27
CA ARG A 57 -6.78 -0.98 4.93
C ARG A 57 -7.39 -0.37 3.67
N ASN A 58 -7.38 0.96 3.56
CA ASN A 58 -7.90 1.67 2.40
C ASN A 58 -7.09 1.34 1.13
N PHE A 59 -5.76 1.30 1.21
CA PHE A 59 -4.91 0.84 0.11
C PHE A 59 -5.29 -0.57 -0.37
N TRP A 60 -5.50 -1.51 0.57
CA TRP A 60 -5.93 -2.88 0.22
C TRP A 60 -7.30 -2.95 -0.42
N THR A 61 -8.21 -2.04 -0.10
CA THR A 61 -9.50 -1.92 -0.82
C THR A 61 -9.25 -1.59 -2.30
N LEU A 62 -8.35 -0.66 -2.61
CA LEU A 62 -8.00 -0.32 -3.99
C LEU A 62 -7.35 -1.49 -4.72
N VAL A 63 -6.40 -2.18 -4.07
CA VAL A 63 -5.76 -3.38 -4.65
C VAL A 63 -6.78 -4.47 -4.98
N LYS A 64 -7.77 -4.70 -4.10
CA LYS A 64 -8.84 -5.67 -4.35
C LYS A 64 -9.75 -5.27 -5.52
N ARG A 65 -10.04 -3.98 -5.67
CA ARG A 65 -10.82 -3.44 -6.79
C ARG A 65 -10.06 -3.62 -8.10
N ALA A 66 -8.79 -3.23 -8.14
CA ALA A 66 -7.91 -3.46 -9.28
C ALA A 66 -7.80 -4.96 -9.65
N ALA A 67 -7.63 -5.84 -8.66
CA ALA A 67 -7.57 -7.29 -8.88
C ALA A 67 -8.87 -7.88 -9.45
N ARG A 68 -10.01 -7.20 -9.30
CA ARG A 68 -11.30 -7.57 -9.90
C ARG A 68 -11.47 -7.04 -11.33
N GLY A 69 -10.48 -6.31 -11.85
CA GLY A 69 -10.51 -5.71 -13.19
C GLY A 69 -11.08 -4.29 -13.23
N GLU A 70 -11.25 -3.61 -12.09
CA GLU A 70 -11.62 -2.19 -12.11
C GLU A 70 -10.47 -1.36 -12.69
N PRO A 71 -10.71 -0.48 -13.69
CA PRO A 71 -9.64 0.32 -14.29
C PRO A 71 -9.01 1.27 -13.27
N LEU A 72 -7.68 1.31 -13.23
CA LEU A 72 -6.92 2.10 -12.25
C LEU A 72 -7.22 3.60 -12.28
N GLN A 73 -7.63 4.13 -13.43
CA GLN A 73 -8.00 5.55 -13.59
C GLN A 73 -9.25 5.95 -12.79
N TYR A 74 -10.04 4.99 -12.30
CA TYR A 74 -11.23 5.21 -11.48
C TYR A 74 -11.02 4.83 -9.99
N LEU A 75 -9.77 4.53 -9.59
CA LEU A 75 -9.36 4.13 -8.24
C LEU A 75 -8.50 5.20 -7.58
#